data_AF-A0A397E053-F1
#
_entry.id   AF-A0A397E053-F1
#
_cell.length_a   1.000
_cell.length_b   1.000
_cell.length_c   1.000
_cell.angle_alpha   90.00
_cell.angle_beta   90.00
_cell.angle_gamma   90.00
#
_symmetry.space_group_name_H-M   'P 1'
#
loop_
_entity.id
_entity.type
_entity.pdbx_description
1 polymer ?
#
loop_
_entity_poly.entity_id
_entity_poly.type
_entity_poly.pdbx_seq_one_letter_code
_entity_poly.pdbx_strand_id
1 'polypeptide(L)' 'CGEGKSWEACSKGGTVKGFNVRLKVDVQYLANNHQNNCASIECTYEKCPAAYLWPYDDIKTRNCNLDESFVATWC' A
#
# COMPACT_ATOMS: atom_id res chain seq x y z
N CYS A 1 17.06 7.01 -7.87
CA CYS A 1 16.72 6.36 -6.59
C CYS A 1 17.93 5.91 -5.75
N GLY A 2 19.19 6.25 -6.08
CA GLY A 2 20.35 5.87 -5.25
C GLY A 2 20.41 4.37 -4.95
N GLU A 3 20.65 4.01 -3.69
CA GLU A 3 20.60 2.61 -3.21
C GLU A 3 19.18 2.03 -3.06
N GLY A 4 18.12 2.82 -3.27
CA GLY A 4 16.74 2.32 -3.21
C GLY A 4 16.22 1.97 -1.81
N LYS A 5 16.92 2.35 -0.73
CA LYS A 5 16.63 1.92 0.65
C LYS A 5 15.83 2.92 1.50
N SER A 6 15.47 4.07 0.94
CA SER A 6 14.68 5.07 1.67
C SER A 6 13.84 5.93 0.73
N TRP A 7 12.81 6.55 1.31
CA TRP A 7 11.98 7.53 0.61
C TRP A 7 12.83 8.70 0.12
N GLU A 8 13.70 9.25 0.95
CA GLU A 8 14.54 10.41 0.60
C GLU A 8 15.46 10.12 -0.58
N ALA A 9 15.96 8.87 -0.71
CA ALA A 9 16.78 8.44 -1.83
C ALA A 9 15.98 8.27 -3.14
N CYS A 10 14.66 8.01 -3.04
CA CYS A 10 13.81 7.64 -4.18
C CYS A 10 12.84 8.74 -4.63
N SER A 11 12.45 9.64 -3.74
CA SER A 11 11.43 10.68 -3.98
C SER A 11 11.96 11.92 -4.69
N LYS A 12 13.26 12.21 -4.61
CA LYS A 12 13.84 13.48 -5.08
C LYS A 12 14.21 13.53 -6.57
N GLY A 13 13.99 12.49 -7.36
CA GLY A 13 14.41 12.52 -8.77
C GLY A 13 14.19 11.26 -9.61
N GLY A 14 13.17 10.44 -9.31
CA GLY A 14 12.83 9.25 -10.10
C GLY A 14 11.48 9.36 -10.79
N THR A 15 11.30 8.59 -11.87
CA THR A 15 10.01 8.33 -12.58
C THR A 15 8.96 7.60 -11.75
N VAL A 16 9.16 7.48 -10.43
CA VAL A 16 8.20 6.83 -9.53
C VAL A 16 6.95 7.70 -9.52
N LYS A 17 5.84 7.18 -10.07
CA LYS A 17 4.54 7.81 -9.89
C LYS A 17 4.23 7.75 -8.41
N GLY A 18 4.44 8.88 -7.73
CA GLY A 18 4.21 9.02 -6.30
C GLY A 18 2.72 9.06 -6.00
N PHE A 19 2.35 9.94 -5.08
CA PHE A 19 0.98 10.12 -4.66
C PHE A 19 0.31 11.25 -5.46
N ASN A 20 -0.89 11.00 -5.99
CA ASN A 20 -1.68 12.00 -6.71
C ASN A 20 -3.10 12.17 -6.16
N VAL A 21 -3.73 11.09 -5.69
CA VAL A 21 -5.09 11.05 -5.14
C VAL A 21 -5.08 10.16 -3.90
N ARG A 22 -5.91 10.48 -2.89
CA ARG A 22 -6.03 9.60 -1.71
C ARG A 22 -6.70 8.31 -2.12
N LEU A 23 -6.23 7.21 -1.55
CA LEU A 23 -6.76 5.89 -1.83
C LEU A 23 -7.06 5.19 -0.50
N LYS A 24 -8.27 4.68 -0.39
CA LYS A 24 -8.66 3.73 0.65
C LYS A 24 -9.02 2.40 0.01
N VAL A 25 -8.52 1.31 0.56
CA VAL A 25 -8.89 -0.06 0.18
C VAL A 25 -9.52 -0.73 1.39
N ASP A 26 -10.81 -0.98 1.33
CA ASP A 26 -11.58 -1.61 2.41
C ASP A 26 -11.81 -3.10 2.16
N VAL A 27 -11.44 -3.93 3.14
CA VAL A 27 -11.78 -5.36 3.19
C VAL A 27 -13.26 -5.51 3.51
N GLN A 28 -13.97 -6.35 2.75
CA GLN A 28 -15.41 -6.55 2.93
C GLN A 28 -15.76 -7.64 3.96
N TYR A 29 -14.77 -8.44 4.38
CA TYR A 29 -14.90 -9.54 5.35
C TYR A 29 -15.93 -10.57 4.92
N LEU A 30 -15.95 -10.90 3.63
CA LEU A 30 -16.84 -11.93 3.07
C LEU A 30 -16.30 -13.35 3.31
N ALA A 31 -15.01 -13.47 3.63
CA ALA A 31 -14.34 -14.73 3.88
C ALA A 31 -13.57 -14.73 5.23
N ASN A 32 -13.22 -15.92 5.71
CA ASN A 32 -12.45 -16.05 6.94
C ASN A 32 -10.97 -15.70 6.70
N ASN A 33 -10.50 -14.64 7.36
CA ASN A 33 -9.13 -14.13 7.29
C ASN A 33 -8.31 -14.34 8.57
N HIS A 34 -8.75 -15.17 9.53
CA HIS A 34 -8.08 -15.31 10.83
C HIS A 34 -6.58 -15.67 10.77
N GLN A 35 -6.12 -16.33 9.71
CA GLN A 35 -4.72 -16.73 9.51
C GLN A 35 -3.95 -15.82 8.55
N ASN A 36 -4.58 -14.74 8.09
CA ASN A 36 -4.07 -13.81 7.11
C ASN A 36 -3.81 -12.44 7.76
N ASN A 37 -2.86 -11.66 7.25
CA ASN A 37 -2.64 -10.27 7.68
C ASN A 37 -3.56 -9.28 6.96
N CYS A 38 -4.77 -9.75 6.59
CA CYS A 38 -5.75 -9.03 5.79
C CYS A 38 -6.35 -7.87 6.60
N ALA A 39 -6.16 -6.64 6.11
CA ALA A 39 -6.67 -5.45 6.76
C ALA A 39 -6.91 -4.34 5.74
N SER A 40 -7.91 -3.50 6.01
CA SER A 40 -8.13 -2.27 5.23
C SER A 40 -6.93 -1.34 5.36
N ILE A 41 -6.62 -0.61 4.29
CA ILE A 41 -5.54 0.38 4.25
C ILE A 41 -6.08 1.73 3.75
N GLU A 42 -5.49 2.81 4.24
CA GLU A 42 -5.82 4.16 3.82
C GLU A 42 -4.53 4.98 3.65
N CYS A 43 -4.40 5.58 2.47
CA CYS A 43 -3.30 6.46 2.12
C CYS A 43 -3.84 7.84 1.77
N THR A 44 -3.60 8.80 2.67
CA THR A 44 -4.07 10.18 2.53
C THR A 44 -3.00 11.16 2.07
N TYR A 45 -1.74 10.71 1.99
CA TYR A 45 -0.56 11.49 1.63
C TYR A 45 0.58 10.60 1.11
N GLU A 46 1.64 11.24 0.61
CA GLU A 46 2.73 10.61 -0.15
C GLU A 46 3.65 9.69 0.64
N LYS A 47 3.77 9.85 1.97
CA LYS A 47 4.55 8.94 2.83
C LYS A 47 3.66 7.94 3.57
N CYS A 48 2.62 7.44 2.90
CA CYS A 48 1.70 6.47 3.48
C CYS A 48 2.43 5.24 4.05
N PRO A 49 2.31 4.94 5.36
CA PRO A 49 2.98 3.79 5.98
C PRO A 49 2.53 2.43 5.41
N ALA A 50 1.34 2.37 4.80
CA ALA A 50 0.80 1.15 4.20
C ALA A 50 1.18 0.95 2.72
N ALA A 51 1.73 1.96 2.04
CA ALA A 51 2.13 1.88 0.64
C ALA A 51 3.65 1.71 0.49
N TYR A 52 4.09 1.12 -0.61
CA TYR A 52 5.50 1.03 -0.96
C TYR A 52 6.09 2.43 -1.23
N LEU A 53 7.11 2.79 -0.46
CA LEU A 53 7.76 4.10 -0.52
C LEU A 53 9.10 4.05 -1.27
N TRP A 54 9.75 2.89 -1.33
CA TRP A 54 10.98 2.65 -2.08
C TRP A 54 11.04 1.18 -2.54
N PRO A 55 11.93 0.83 -3.49
CA PRO A 55 11.94 -0.51 -4.10
C PRO A 55 12.15 -1.71 -3.17
N TYR A 56 12.76 -1.50 -2.00
CA TYR A 56 13.02 -2.54 -0.99
C TYR A 56 12.08 -2.45 0.23
N ASP A 57 10.93 -1.81 0.07
CA ASP A 57 9.93 -1.60 1.13
C ASP A 57 8.94 -2.78 1.23
N ASP A 58 9.47 -4.00 1.20
CA ASP A 58 8.72 -5.19 0.76
C ASP A 58 7.86 -5.83 1.86
N ILE A 59 7.83 -5.24 3.05
CA ILE A 59 7.12 -5.77 4.23
C ILE A 59 5.63 -5.38 4.28
N LYS A 60 5.13 -4.67 3.25
CA LYS A 60 3.79 -4.05 3.24
C LYS A 60 2.73 -4.87 2.52
N THR A 61 3.11 -6.02 1.94
CA THR A 61 2.17 -6.93 1.28
C THR A 61 1.12 -7.44 2.27
N ARG A 62 -0.15 -7.37 1.87
CA ARG A 62 -1.26 -8.00 2.58
C ARG A 62 -1.60 -9.33 1.91
N ASN A 63 -1.79 -10.38 2.70
CA ASN A 63 -2.42 -11.62 2.30
C ASN A 63 -3.85 -11.64 2.83
N CYS A 64 -4.77 -12.12 2.01
CA CYS A 64 -6.19 -12.29 2.32
C CYS A 64 -6.66 -13.64 1.77
N ASN A 65 -7.83 -14.08 2.21
CA ASN A 65 -8.48 -15.26 1.66
C ASN A 65 -8.82 -15.02 0.18
N LEU A 66 -8.81 -16.09 -0.62
CA LEU A 66 -9.10 -16.02 -2.05
C LEU A 66 -10.53 -15.52 -2.33
N ASP A 67 -11.48 -15.87 -1.46
CA ASP A 67 -12.90 -15.48 -1.60
C ASP A 67 -13.20 -14.09 -0.99
N GLU A 68 -12.17 -13.34 -0.58
CA GLU A 68 -12.35 -11.99 -0.06
C GLU A 68 -12.64 -10.98 -1.19
N SER A 69 -13.28 -9.87 -0.84
CA SER A 69 -13.51 -8.75 -1.75
C SER A 69 -12.98 -7.44 -1.18
N PHE A 70 -12.64 -6.53 -2.08
CA PHE A 70 -12.08 -5.23 -1.73
C PHE A 70 -12.86 -4.11 -2.42
N VAL A 71 -13.02 -2.98 -1.72
CA VAL A 71 -13.55 -1.74 -2.29
C VAL A 71 -12.45 -0.70 -2.28
N ALA A 72 -12.07 -0.23 -3.46
CA ALA A 72 -11.14 0.88 -3.64
C ALA A 72 -11.93 2.20 -3.79
N THR A 73 -11.60 3.19 -2.95
CA THR A 73 -12.19 4.53 -2.97
C THR A 73 -11.11 5.57 -3.24
N TRP A 74 -11.31 6.42 -4.25
CA TRP A 74 -10.39 7.50 -4.63
C TRP A 74 -10.99 8.86 -4.30
N CYS A 75 -10.24 9.72 -3.58
CA CYS A 75 -10.66 11.09 -3.23
C CYS A 75 -9.48 12.08 -3.23
#